data_AF-A0A936Z941-F1
#
_entry.id   AF-A0A936Z941-F1
#
_cell.length_a   1.000
_cell.length_b   1.000
_cell.length_c   1.000
_cell.angle_alpha   90.00
_cell.angle_beta   90.00
_cell.angle_gamma   90.00
#
_symmetry.space_group_name_H-M   'P 1'
#
loop_
_entity.id
_entity.type
_entity.pdbx_description
1 polymer ?
#
loop_
_entity_poly.entity_id
_entity_poly.type
_entity_poly.pdbx_seq_one_letter_code
_entity_poly.pdbx_strand_id
1 'polypeptide(L)' 'MVVSKRHPRDCPRINIREPWDLQYWSDRWNVPRQQVVEAIRRVGDQVHDVAQALGKN' A
#
# COMPACT_ATOMS: atom_id res chain seq x y z
N MET A 1 -18.46 9.60 -25.02
CA MET A 1 -17.68 8.38 -24.68
C MET A 1 -17.20 8.54 -23.25
N VAL A 2 -17.44 7.53 -22.42
CA VAL A 2 -17.17 7.51 -20.97
C VAL A 2 -15.74 7.95 -20.64
N VAL A 3 -15.56 8.92 -19.74
CA VAL A 3 -14.24 9.14 -19.11
C VAL A 3 -14.06 8.05 -18.07
N SER A 4 -13.77 6.84 -18.55
CA SER A 4 -13.44 5.71 -17.69
C SER A 4 -12.07 5.96 -17.09
N LYS A 5 -12.03 5.99 -15.75
CA LYS A 5 -10.94 5.45 -14.92
C LYS A 5 -9.55 5.91 -15.31
N ARG A 6 -9.03 6.95 -14.63
CA ARG A 6 -7.61 7.08 -14.26
C ARG A 6 -7.51 8.32 -13.39
N HIS A 7 -7.73 8.16 -12.09
CA HIS A 7 -7.15 9.10 -11.14
C HIS A 7 -5.64 9.06 -11.36
N PRO A 8 -5.00 10.16 -11.77
CA PRO A 8 -3.61 10.15 -12.14
C PRO A 8 -2.73 9.94 -10.89
N ARG A 9 -1.99 8.82 -10.89
CA ARG A 9 -0.54 8.76 -10.64
C ARG A 9 0.00 9.10 -9.24
N ASP A 10 -0.82 9.38 -8.24
CA ASP A 10 -0.39 9.54 -6.84
C ASP A 10 -0.96 8.45 -5.92
N CYS A 11 -0.87 7.19 -6.34
CA CYS A 11 -0.90 6.12 -5.36
C CYS A 11 0.48 6.13 -4.69
N PRO A 12 0.61 6.51 -3.40
CA PRO A 12 1.89 6.44 -2.73
C PRO A 12 2.42 5.01 -2.82
N ARG A 13 3.73 4.88 -3.01
CA ARG A 13 4.41 3.60 -2.99
C ARG A 13 5.08 3.45 -1.63
N ILE A 14 4.95 2.28 -1.04
CA ILE A 14 5.60 1.94 0.22
C ILE A 14 7.05 1.64 -0.08
N ASN A 15 7.96 2.48 0.39
CA ASN A 15 9.37 2.22 0.21
C ASN A 15 9.87 1.24 1.28
N ILE A 16 9.99 -0.04 0.93
CA ILE A 16 10.50 -1.08 1.85
C ILE A 16 11.92 -0.75 2.35
N ARG A 17 12.71 0.03 1.59
CA ARG A 17 14.06 0.42 2.00
C ARG A 17 14.06 1.43 3.15
N GLU A 18 12.93 2.12 3.36
CA GLU A 18 12.79 3.12 4.40
C GLU A 18 11.97 2.55 5.58
N PRO A 19 12.63 2.22 6.71
CA PRO A 19 11.94 1.57 7.83
C PRO A 19 10.88 2.45 8.47
N TRP A 20 11.01 3.78 8.35
CA TRP A 20 10.03 4.74 8.84
C TRP A 20 8.75 4.75 7.98
N ASP A 21 8.86 4.47 6.68
CA ASP A 21 7.72 4.41 5.77
C ASP A 21 6.88 3.16 6.06
N LEU A 22 7.53 2.00 6.23
CA LEU A 22 6.89 0.77 6.71
C LEU A 22 6.22 0.95 8.07
N GLN A 23 6.85 1.70 8.99
CA GLN A 23 6.24 1.99 10.30
C GLN A 23 5.00 2.88 10.15
N TYR A 24 5.06 3.91 9.32
CA TYR A 24 3.94 4.81 9.07
C TYR A 24 2.73 4.04 8.53
N TRP A 25 2.93 3.17 7.55
CA TRP A 25 1.85 2.36 6.97
C TRP A 25 1.35 1.25 7.91
N SER A 26 2.26 0.64 8.66
CA SER A 26 1.94 -0.31 9.73
C SER A 26 1.03 0.33 10.78
N ASP A 27 1.32 1.55 11.20
CA ASP A 27 0.52 2.32 12.16
C ASP A 27 -0.84 2.72 11.56
N ARG A 28 -0.82 3.27 10.34
CA ARG A 28 -2.01 3.74 9.60
C ARG A 28 -3.06 2.64 9.39
N TRP A 29 -2.61 1.43 9.05
CA TRP A 29 -3.49 0.27 8.87
C TRP A 29 -3.68 -0.56 10.13
N ASN A 30 -2.97 -0.22 11.20
CA ASN A 30 -2.93 -0.93 12.47
C ASN A 30 -2.61 -2.43 12.28
N VAL A 31 -1.65 -2.72 11.39
CA VAL A 31 -1.18 -4.08 11.09
C VAL A 31 0.31 -4.18 11.40
N PRO A 32 0.85 -5.35 11.77
CA PRO A 32 2.27 -5.49 12.03
C PRO A 32 3.09 -5.31 10.74
N ARG A 33 4.31 -4.78 10.86
CA ARG A 33 5.23 -4.56 9.74
C ARG A 33 5.43 -5.81 8.87
N GLN A 34 5.42 -7.00 9.47
CA GLN A 34 5.53 -8.26 8.72
C GLN A 34 4.35 -8.47 7.77
N GLN A 35 3.13 -8.14 8.21
CA GLN A 35 1.93 -8.23 7.36
C GLN A 35 1.99 -7.25 6.20
N VAL A 36 2.53 -6.04 6.43
CA VAL A 36 2.76 -5.05 5.36
C VAL A 36 3.77 -5.61 4.35
N VAL A 37 4.88 -6.18 4.80
CA VAL A 37 5.90 -6.78 3.92
C VAL A 37 5.33 -7.99 3.15
N GLU A 38 4.53 -8.84 3.79
CA GLU A 38 3.86 -9.95 3.12
C GLU A 38 2.85 -9.49 2.07
N ALA A 39 2.06 -8.46 2.38
CA ALA A 39 1.17 -7.84 1.42
C ALA A 39 1.97 -7.27 0.24
N ILE A 40 3.02 -6.49 0.49
CA ILE A 40 3.89 -5.94 -0.56
C ILE A 40 4.51 -7.05 -1.42
N ARG A 41 4.92 -8.18 -0.83
CA ARG A 41 5.43 -9.34 -1.59
C ARG A 41 4.36 -9.99 -2.47
N ARG A 42 3.08 -9.95 -2.08
CA ARG A 42 1.97 -10.52 -2.84
C ARG A 42 1.50 -9.62 -3.98
N VAL A 43 1.40 -8.31 -3.74
CA VAL A 43 0.72 -7.39 -4.67
C VAL A 43 1.59 -6.23 -5.18
N GLY A 44 2.81 -6.08 -4.64
CA GLY A 44 3.74 -5.00 -4.97
C GLY A 44 3.77 -3.87 -3.95
N ASP A 45 4.68 -2.93 -4.11
CA ASP A 45 4.89 -1.78 -3.20
C ASP A 45 3.80 -0.70 -3.30
N GLN A 46 2.74 -0.95 -4.06
CA GLN A 46 1.65 0.01 -4.23
C GLN A 46 0.74 0.03 -2.99
N VAL A 47 0.57 1.20 -2.36
CA VAL A 47 -0.29 1.38 -1.18
C VAL A 47 -1.72 0.94 -1.44
N HIS A 48 -2.26 1.25 -2.62
CA HIS A 48 -3.60 0.82 -3.03
C HIS A 48 -3.73 -0.70 -2.93
N ASP A 49 -2.83 -1.42 -3.61
CA ASP A 49 -2.88 -2.87 -3.70
C ASP A 49 -2.68 -3.49 -2.31
N VAL A 50 -1.75 -2.96 -1.52
CA VAL A 50 -1.49 -3.40 -0.14
C VAL A 50 -2.72 -3.16 0.74
N ALA A 51 -3.35 -1.98 0.66
CA ALA A 51 -4.58 -1.69 1.39
C ALA A 51 -5.72 -2.63 0.97
N GLN A 52 -5.86 -2.92 -0.33
CA GLN A 52 -6.85 -3.88 -0.84
C GLN A 52 -6.56 -5.30 -0.32
N ALA A 53 -5.30 -5.73 -0.35
CA ALA A 53 -4.86 -7.03 0.16
C ALA A 53 -5.10 -7.18 1.68
N LEU A 54 -4.99 -6.07 2.43
CA LEU A 54 -5.26 -6.00 3.87
C LEU A 54 -6.74 -5.72 4.19
N GLY A 55 -7.60 -5.49 3.20
CA GLY A 55 -9.01 -5.17 3.38
C GLY A 55 -9.27 -3.80 4.03
N LYS A 56 -8.37 -2.83 3.84
CA LYS A 56 -8.40 -1.48 4.44
C LYS A 56 -8.84 -0.38 3.46
N ASN A 57 -9.64 -0.73 2.46
CA ASN A 57 -10.13 0.17 1.41
C ASN A 57 -11.17 1.18 1.90
#